data_AF-A0A2V5RGE3-F1
#
_entry.id   AF-A0A2V5RGE3-F1
#
_cell.length_a   1.000
_cell.length_b   1.000
_cell.length_c   1.000
_cell.angle_alpha   90.00
_cell.angle_beta   90.00
_cell.angle_gamma   90.00
#
_symmetry.space_group_name_H-M   'P 1'
#
loop_
_entity.id
_entity.type
_entity.pdbx_description
1 polymer ?
#
loop_
_entity_poly.entity_id
_entity_poly.type
_entity_poly.pdbx_seq_one_letter_code
_entity_poly.pdbx_strand_id
1 'polypeptide(L)'
;PVTDKIATIEKEDVERATMFLPTHSAYFASYFTITGLHGMHVLGGVLVFIYMWLPVSKRLYQRNPEHLANRVEVSGLFWHFVDLIWIFVFPLFYLL
;
A
#
# COMPACT_ATOMS: atom_id res chain seq x y z
N PRO A 1 -8.48 25.97 41.13
CA PRO A 1 -7.51 25.73 40.03
C PRO A 1 -8.26 25.69 38.69
N VAL A 2 -8.44 26.87 38.11
CA VAL A 2 -9.07 27.04 36.80
C VAL A 2 -8.10 26.47 35.78
N THR A 3 -8.51 25.40 35.08
CA THR A 3 -7.81 24.88 33.90
C THR A 3 -7.84 25.97 32.84
N ASP A 4 -6.78 26.77 32.84
CA ASP A 4 -6.57 27.81 31.84
C ASP A 4 -6.50 27.13 30.47
N LYS A 5 -7.32 27.60 29.53
CA LYS A 5 -7.45 26.98 28.21
C LYS A 5 -6.16 27.20 27.44
N ILE A 6 -5.25 26.24 27.53
CA ILE A 6 -4.04 26.11 26.74
C ILE A 6 -4.42 26.08 25.25
N ALA A 7 -4.11 27.18 24.56
CA ALA A 7 -4.26 27.45 23.12
C ALA A 7 -5.70 27.57 22.57
N THR A 8 -6.08 28.80 22.19
CA THR A 8 -7.13 29.06 21.21
C THR A 8 -6.58 28.71 19.83
N ILE A 9 -6.99 27.57 19.27
CA ILE A 9 -6.60 27.14 17.91
C ILE A 9 -7.26 28.09 16.89
N GLU A 10 -6.47 28.88 16.17
CA GLU A 10 -6.97 29.70 15.07
C GLU A 10 -7.28 28.82 13.85
N LYS A 11 -8.28 29.21 13.05
CA LYS A 11 -8.68 28.43 11.85
C LYS A 11 -7.54 28.27 10.86
N GLU A 12 -6.61 29.22 10.83
CA GLU A 12 -5.40 29.19 9.98
C GLU A 12 -4.44 28.05 10.37
N ASP A 13 -4.35 27.69 11.65
CA ASP A 13 -3.56 26.54 12.12
C ASP A 13 -4.21 25.21 11.71
N VAL A 14 -5.55 25.17 11.67
CA VAL A 14 -6.30 24.02 11.14
C VAL A 14 -6.16 23.93 9.62
N GLU A 15 -6.19 25.05 8.92
CA GLU A 15 -5.97 25.11 7.46
C GLU A 15 -4.57 24.61 7.07
N ARG A 16 -3.56 24.93 7.88
CA ARG A 16 -2.19 24.45 7.68
C ARG A 16 -2.07 22.94 7.94
N ALA A 17 -2.83 22.40 8.88
CA ALA A 17 -2.90 20.95 9.12
C ALA A 17 -3.59 20.20 7.96
N THR A 18 -4.56 20.82 7.28
CA THR A 18 -5.19 20.27 6.07
C THR A 18 -4.32 20.35 4.81
N MET A 19 -3.19 21.07 4.83
CA MET A 19 -2.28 21.24 3.67
C MET A 19 -1.79 19.90 3.06
N PHE A 20 -1.79 18.82 3.84
CA PHE A 20 -1.43 17.47 3.39
C PHE A 20 -2.58 16.70 2.72
N LEU A 21 -3.76 17.28 2.59
CA LEU A 21 -4.89 16.66 1.90
C LEU A 21 -4.70 16.71 0.37
N PRO A 22 -5.17 15.70 -0.37
CA PRO A 22 -5.06 15.65 -1.83
C PRO A 22 -5.72 16.82 -2.56
N THR A 23 -6.55 17.62 -1.87
CA THR A 23 -7.21 18.82 -2.40
C THR A 23 -6.30 20.03 -2.54
N HIS A 24 -5.12 20.06 -1.91
CA HIS A 24 -4.27 21.26 -1.88
C HIS A 24 -3.37 21.43 -3.12
N SER A 25 -3.00 20.34 -3.82
CA SER A 25 -2.21 20.46 -5.06
C SER A 25 -2.29 19.20 -5.94
N ALA A 26 -2.09 19.37 -7.25
CA ALA A 26 -2.03 18.26 -8.21
C ALA A 26 -0.91 17.26 -7.89
N TYR A 27 0.15 17.71 -7.22
CA TYR A 27 1.24 16.85 -6.74
C TYR A 27 0.76 15.91 -5.61
N PHE A 28 0.11 16.44 -4.57
CA PHE A 28 -0.42 15.60 -3.49
C PHE A 28 -1.56 14.69 -3.97
N ALA A 29 -2.42 15.16 -4.88
CA ALA A 29 -3.46 14.34 -5.49
C ALA A 29 -2.88 13.13 -6.25
N SER A 30 -1.87 13.34 -7.09
CA SER A 30 -1.22 12.28 -7.86
C SER A 30 -0.42 11.32 -6.97
N TYR A 31 0.30 11.85 -5.97
CA TYR A 31 0.98 11.07 -4.95
C TYR A 31 0.03 10.10 -4.22
N PHE A 32 -1.05 10.61 -3.61
CA PHE A 32 -1.98 9.75 -2.87
C PHE A 32 -2.70 8.74 -3.77
N THR A 33 -2.99 9.10 -5.03
CA THR A 33 -3.64 8.19 -5.98
C THR A 33 -2.71 7.05 -6.38
N ILE A 34 -1.47 7.35 -6.77
CA ILE A 34 -0.50 6.35 -7.23
C ILE A 34 -0.06 5.46 -6.08
N THR A 35 0.33 6.05 -4.95
CA THR A 35 0.75 5.30 -3.75
C THR A 35 -0.41 4.51 -3.16
N GLY A 36 -1.62 5.06 -3.14
CA GLY A 36 -2.83 4.35 -2.67
C GLY A 36 -3.19 3.16 -3.55
N LEU A 37 -3.18 3.33 -4.88
CA LEU A 37 -3.41 2.24 -5.83
C LEU A 37 -2.34 1.15 -5.68
N HIS A 38 -1.08 1.52 -5.54
CA HIS A 38 0.01 0.57 -5.32
C HIS A 38 -0.15 -0.19 -4.00
N GLY A 39 -0.45 0.50 -2.90
CA GLY A 39 -0.70 -0.13 -1.60
C GLY A 39 -1.87 -1.13 -1.64
N MET A 40 -2.93 -0.82 -2.40
CA MET A 40 -4.03 -1.75 -2.64
C MET A 40 -3.57 -3.02 -3.39
N HIS A 41 -2.70 -2.88 -4.40
CA HIS A 41 -2.14 -4.03 -5.12
C HIS A 41 -1.24 -4.89 -4.24
N VAL A 42 -0.39 -4.26 -3.41
CA VAL A 42 0.47 -4.96 -2.43
C VAL A 42 -0.40 -5.75 -1.44
N LEU A 43 -1.46 -5.14 -0.90
CA LEU A 43 -2.43 -5.83 -0.04
C LEU A 43 -3.05 -7.05 -0.74
N GLY A 44 -3.44 -6.91 -2.02
CA GLY A 44 -3.93 -8.02 -2.83
C GLY A 44 -2.90 -9.17 -2.96
N GLY A 45 -1.64 -8.84 -3.23
CA GLY A 45 -0.56 -9.83 -3.30
C GLY A 45 -0.28 -10.53 -1.96
N VAL A 46 -0.31 -9.79 -0.85
CA VAL A 46 -0.14 -10.36 0.50
C VAL A 46 -1.27 -11.34 0.81
N LEU A 47 -2.51 -11.03 0.44
CA LEU A 47 -3.64 -11.95 0.61
C LEU A 47 -3.45 -13.25 -0.18
N VAL A 48 -2.92 -13.16 -1.42
CA VAL A 48 -2.59 -14.35 -2.23
C VAL A 48 -1.49 -15.18 -1.57
N PHE A 49 -0.45 -14.56 -1.03
CA PHE A 49 0.60 -15.27 -0.30
C PHE A 49 0.10 -15.92 0.99
N ILE A 50 -0.74 -15.22 1.76
CA ILE A 50 -1.37 -15.81 2.96
C ILE A 50 -2.22 -17.02 2.55
N TYR A 51 -3.02 -16.90 1.48
CA TYR A 51 -3.81 -18.02 0.97
C TYR A 51 -2.94 -19.22 0.58
N MET A 52 -1.77 -19.00 -0.03
CA MET A 52 -0.81 -20.06 -0.34
C MET A 52 -0.14 -20.67 0.89
N TRP A 53 0.05 -19.89 1.95
CA TRP A 53 0.64 -20.35 3.21
C TRP A 53 -0.31 -21.20 4.05
N LEU A 54 -1.63 -21.06 3.85
CA LEU A 54 -2.63 -21.82 4.59
C LEU A 54 -2.56 -23.33 4.32
N PRO A 55 -2.93 -24.18 5.31
CA PRO A 55 -2.85 -25.64 5.20
C PRO A 55 -3.74 -26.24 4.09
N VAL A 56 -4.71 -25.47 3.57
CA VAL A 56 -5.51 -25.81 2.38
C VAL A 56 -4.62 -26.01 1.15
N SER A 57 -3.61 -25.17 0.99
CA SER A 57 -2.60 -25.26 -0.06
C SER A 57 -1.76 -26.54 0.06
N LYS A 58 -1.42 -26.93 1.31
CA LYS A 58 -0.67 -28.16 1.62
C LYS A 58 -1.44 -29.44 1.27
N ARG A 59 -2.77 -29.45 1.46
CA ARG A 59 -3.64 -30.55 0.99
C ARG A 59 -3.75 -30.59 -0.54
N LEU A 60 -3.73 -29.42 -1.19
CA LEU A 60 -3.75 -29.34 -2.65
C LEU A 60 -2.43 -29.85 -3.26
N TYR A 61 -1.30 -29.56 -2.62
CA TYR A 61 0.03 -30.09 -2.99
C TYR A 61 0.06 -31.63 -3.01
N GLN A 62 -0.57 -32.27 -2.02
CA GLN A 62 -0.64 -33.73 -1.94
C GLN A 62 -1.51 -34.36 -3.05
N ARG A 63 -2.45 -33.59 -3.62
CA ARG A 63 -3.30 -34.07 -4.73
C ARG A 63 -2.72 -33.75 -6.11
N ASN A 64 -2.14 -32.56 -6.30
CA ASN A 64 -1.60 -32.10 -7.57
C ASN A 64 -0.44 -31.11 -7.34
N PRO A 65 0.81 -31.60 -7.24
CA PRO A 65 1.98 -30.77 -6.93
C PRO A 65 2.31 -29.75 -8.04
N GLU A 66 2.15 -30.10 -9.31
CA GLU A 66 2.39 -29.18 -10.44
C GLU A 66 1.45 -27.97 -10.45
N HIS A 67 0.18 -28.18 -10.07
CA HIS A 67 -0.79 -27.09 -10.06
C HIS A 67 -0.46 -26.04 -9.00
N LEU A 68 0.11 -26.45 -7.86
CA LEU A 68 0.56 -25.51 -6.85
C LEU A 68 1.86 -24.81 -7.27
N ALA A 69 2.80 -25.54 -7.88
CA ALA A 69 4.04 -24.95 -8.40
C ALA A 69 3.76 -23.85 -9.43
N ASN A 70 2.88 -24.10 -10.41
CA ASN A 70 2.50 -23.09 -11.40
C ASN A 70 1.82 -21.87 -10.75
N ARG A 71 0.93 -22.08 -9.78
CA ARG A 71 0.31 -20.97 -9.05
C ARG A 71 1.35 -20.11 -8.32
N VAL A 72 2.33 -20.74 -7.66
CA VAL A 72 3.40 -20.05 -6.92
C VAL A 72 4.28 -19.25 -7.88
N GLU A 73 4.65 -19.81 -9.02
CA GLU A 73 5.44 -19.13 -10.05
C GLU A 73 4.72 -17.88 -10.58
N VAL A 74 3.44 -18.02 -10.95
CA VAL A 74 2.61 -16.88 -11.40
C VAL A 74 2.45 -15.82 -10.30
N SER A 75 2.28 -16.24 -9.04
CA SER A 75 2.15 -15.31 -7.91
C SER A 75 3.47 -14.59 -7.61
N GLY A 76 4.61 -15.29 -7.73
CA GLY A 76 5.94 -14.71 -7.62
C GLY A 76 6.21 -13.69 -8.74
N LEU A 77 5.81 -14.01 -9.97
CA LEU A 77 5.93 -13.10 -11.11
C LEU A 77 5.07 -11.84 -10.93
N PHE A 78 3.85 -11.98 -10.42
CA PHE A 78 3.00 -10.85 -10.04
C PHE A 78 3.66 -9.99 -8.95
N TRP A 79 4.24 -10.61 -7.93
CA TRP A 79 4.91 -9.87 -6.85
C TRP A 79 6.13 -9.10 -7.33
N HIS A 80 6.96 -9.71 -8.19
CA HIS A 80 8.08 -9.02 -8.82
C HIS A 80 7.65 -7.86 -9.70
N PHE A 81 6.55 -7.98 -10.44
CA PHE A 81 6.02 -6.87 -11.21
C PHE A 81 5.62 -5.68 -10.32
N VAL A 82 4.96 -5.95 -9.19
CA VAL A 82 4.60 -4.92 -8.21
C VAL A 82 5.85 -4.24 -7.63
N ASP A 83 6.87 -5.01 -7.26
CA ASP A 83 8.15 -4.49 -6.74
C ASP A 83 8.88 -3.61 -7.77
N LEU A 84 8.91 -4.03 -9.04
CA LEU A 84 9.50 -3.26 -10.13
C LEU A 84 8.80 -1.92 -10.36
N ILE A 85 7.48 -1.82 -10.17
CA ILE A 85 6.81 -0.51 -10.25
C ILE A 85 7.22 0.36 -9.05
N TRP A 86 7.30 -0.24 -7.86
CA TRP A 86 7.63 0.50 -6.64
C TRP A 86 9.03 1.12 -6.67
N ILE A 87 10.02 0.39 -7.19
CA ILE A 87 11.40 0.90 -7.30
C ILE A 87 11.51 2.11 -8.24
N PHE A 88 10.57 2.32 -9.18
CA PHE A 88 10.51 3.53 -10.01
C PHE A 88 9.68 4.64 -9.37
N VAL A 89 8.56 4.30 -8.72
CA VAL A 89 7.67 5.27 -8.06
C VAL A 89 8.32 5.89 -6.83
N PHE A 90 9.09 5.11 -6.06
CA PHE A 90 9.73 5.57 -4.83
C PHE A 90 10.72 6.73 -5.08
N PRO A 91 11.71 6.64 -5.99
CA PRO A 91 12.58 7.76 -6.30
C PRO A 91 11.85 8.99 -6.83
N LEU A 92 10.81 8.79 -7.63
CA LEU A 92 10.10 9.86 -8.33
C LEU A 92 9.29 10.75 -7.38
N PHE A 93 8.82 10.20 -6.25
CA PHE A 93 8.09 10.95 -5.23
C PHE A 93 8.88 11.24 -3.94
N TYR A 94 9.87 10.41 -3.60
CA TYR A 94 10.61 10.53 -2.33
C TYR A 94 12.05 11.02 -2.49
N LEU A 95 12.68 10.91 -3.67
CA LEU A 95 14.07 11.35 -3.89
C LEU A 95 14.21 12.57 -4.81
N LEU A 96 13.21 12.87 -5.64
CA LEU A 96 13.16 14.02 -6.54
C LEU A 96 12.20 15.09 -6.01
#